data_AF-A0A097A4Z2-F1
#
_entry.id   AF-A0A097A4Z2-F1
#
_cell.length_a   1.000
_cell.length_b   1.000
_cell.length_c   1.000
_cell.angle_alpha   90.00
_cell.angle_beta   90.00
_cell.angle_gamma   90.00
#
_symmetry.space_group_name_H-M   'P 1'
#
loop_
_entity.id
_entity.type
_entity.pdbx_description
1 polymer ?
#
loop_
_entity_poly.entity_id
_entity_poly.type
_entity_poly.pdbx_seq_one_letter_code
_entity_poly.pdbx_strand_id
1 'polypeptide(L)'
;RHGNKGVIAKILPAEDMPFLPDGTPVDIILNPLGVPSRMNIGQILETHLGWALHAKGLKAATAVFDGATEHDIRRELTEAGLPDDGKTELRDGRTGELFDRRITVGYIYMLKLHHLVEDKIHARSTGPYSLITQQPLGGKAQFGGQRF
;
A
#
# COMPACT_ATOMS: atom_id res chain seq x y z
N ARG A 1 -3.96 9.22 4.01
CA ARG A 1 -4.71 8.00 4.47
C ARG A 1 -6.04 7.75 3.72
N HIS A 2 -5.96 7.44 2.42
CA HIS A 2 -6.99 7.73 1.41
C HIS A 2 -7.94 6.58 1.06
N GLY A 3 -8.36 5.78 2.05
CA GLY A 3 -9.28 4.65 1.82
C GLY A 3 -8.75 3.53 0.92
N ASN A 4 -7.44 3.50 0.65
CA ASN A 4 -6.81 2.52 -0.24
C ASN A 4 -6.52 1.20 0.49
N LYS A 5 -7.55 0.35 0.62
CA LYS A 5 -7.42 -0.98 1.23
C LYS A 5 -6.80 -1.97 0.25
N GLY A 6 -5.99 -2.89 0.75
CA GLY A 6 -5.38 -3.97 -0.01
C GLY A 6 -5.18 -5.24 0.83
N VAL A 7 -4.90 -6.34 0.14
CA VAL A 7 -4.48 -7.62 0.75
C VAL A 7 -3.08 -7.92 0.21
N ILE A 8 -2.19 -8.44 1.05
CA ILE A 8 -0.85 -8.86 0.64
C ILE A 8 -0.99 -10.06 -0.30
N ALA A 9 -0.56 -9.90 -1.55
CA ALA A 9 -0.64 -10.96 -2.56
C ALA A 9 0.62 -11.84 -2.60
N LYS A 10 1.79 -11.23 -2.41
CA LYS A 10 3.09 -11.92 -2.44
C LYS A 10 4.07 -11.20 -1.50
N ILE A 11 4.88 -11.96 -0.78
CA ILE A 11 6.04 -11.47 -0.03
C ILE A 11 7.27 -11.84 -0.85
N LEU A 12 8.11 -10.86 -1.15
CA LEU A 12 9.36 -11.05 -1.89
C LEU A 12 10.54 -10.91 -0.92
N PRO A 13 11.64 -11.62 -1.17
CA PRO A 13 12.89 -11.37 -0.46
C PRO A 13 13.48 -10.02 -0.92
N ALA A 14 14.36 -9.41 -0.11
CA ALA A 14 14.84 -8.05 -0.34
C ALA A 14 15.65 -7.91 -1.64
N GLU A 15 16.40 -8.96 -2.00
CA GLU A 15 17.18 -9.04 -3.24
C GLU A 15 16.33 -9.03 -4.52
N ASP A 16 15.08 -9.47 -4.44
CA ASP A 16 14.14 -9.49 -5.58
C ASP A 16 13.41 -8.15 -5.74
N MET A 17 13.49 -7.27 -4.76
CA MET A 17 12.76 -6.00 -4.78
C MET A 17 13.47 -4.99 -5.68
N PRO A 18 12.72 -4.17 -6.43
CA PRO A 18 13.28 -3.03 -7.12
C PRO A 18 14.06 -2.12 -6.16
N PHE A 19 15.22 -1.64 -6.60
CA PHE A 19 16.09 -0.81 -5.77
C PHE A 19 16.39 0.54 -6.42
N LEU A 20 16.60 1.52 -5.55
CA LEU A 20 16.97 2.88 -5.87
C LEU A 20 18.44 2.97 -6.31
N PRO A 21 18.89 4.08 -6.94
CA PRO A 21 20.29 4.24 -7.37
C PRO A 21 21.32 4.16 -6.24
N ASP A 22 20.90 4.41 -5.00
CA ASP A 22 21.70 4.27 -3.78
C ASP A 22 21.81 2.80 -3.29
N GLY A 23 21.13 1.86 -3.95
CA GLY A 23 21.07 0.44 -3.59
C GLY A 23 19.95 0.08 -2.62
N THR A 24 19.16 1.05 -2.14
CA THR A 24 18.09 0.80 -1.17
C THR A 24 16.89 0.12 -1.87
N PRO A 25 16.46 -1.08 -1.45
CA PRO A 25 15.26 -1.72 -2.00
C PRO A 25 13.99 -1.02 -1.51
N VAL A 26 12.93 -1.05 -2.32
CA VAL A 26 11.61 -0.57 -1.90
C VAL A 26 10.90 -1.58 -1.00
N ASP A 27 10.08 -1.11 -0.07
CA ASP A 27 9.36 -1.99 0.87
C ASP A 27 8.01 -2.51 0.32
N ILE A 28 7.25 -1.63 -0.35
CA ILE A 28 5.87 -1.91 -0.78
C ILE A 28 5.66 -1.36 -2.19
N ILE A 29 5.15 -2.23 -3.07
CA ILE A 29 4.75 -1.86 -4.43
C ILE A 29 3.23 -1.74 -4.49
N LEU A 30 2.73 -0.57 -4.92
CA LEU A 30 1.30 -0.31 -5.09
C LEU A 30 0.94 -0.29 -6.58
N ASN A 31 -0.25 -0.81 -6.91
CA ASN A 31 -0.75 -0.79 -8.28
C ASN A 31 -1.14 0.64 -8.69
N PRO A 32 -0.58 1.21 -9.78
CA PRO A 32 -0.88 2.58 -10.22
C PRO A 32 -2.34 2.79 -10.62
N LEU A 33 -3.05 1.75 -11.07
CA LEU A 33 -4.46 1.85 -11.48
C LEU A 33 -5.40 2.25 -10.34
N GLY A 34 -4.98 2.03 -9.09
CA GLY A 34 -5.78 2.35 -7.90
C GLY A 34 -5.91 3.84 -7.60
N VAL A 35 -5.08 4.70 -8.22
CA VAL A 35 -5.10 6.15 -7.95
C VAL A 35 -6.02 6.92 -8.90
N PRO A 36 -5.89 6.81 -10.24
CA PRO A 36 -6.75 7.56 -11.17
C PRO A 36 -8.22 7.16 -11.06
N SER A 37 -8.48 5.85 -10.89
CA SER A 37 -9.85 5.31 -10.81
C SER A 37 -10.63 5.80 -9.58
N ARG A 38 -9.94 6.21 -8.51
CA ARG A 38 -10.55 6.63 -7.24
C ARG A 38 -10.36 8.10 -6.93
N MET A 39 -9.68 8.85 -7.80
CA MET A 39 -9.31 10.25 -7.60
C MET A 39 -8.57 10.50 -6.27
N ASN A 40 -7.76 9.53 -5.84
CA ASN A 40 -6.98 9.61 -4.59
C ASN A 40 -5.66 10.38 -4.79
N ILE A 41 -5.72 11.59 -5.34
CA ILE A 41 -4.53 12.41 -5.65
C ILE A 41 -3.69 12.70 -4.41
N GLY A 42 -4.36 12.90 -3.26
CA GLY A 42 -3.70 13.10 -1.98
C GLY A 42 -2.74 11.97 -1.58
N GLN A 43 -2.91 10.75 -2.13
CA GLN A 43 -1.97 9.66 -1.92
C GLN A 43 -0.61 9.95 -2.55
N ILE A 44 -0.60 10.47 -3.78
CA ILE A 44 0.64 10.83 -4.49
C ILE A 44 1.30 12.03 -3.81
N LEU A 45 0.50 13.04 -3.44
CA LEU A 45 0.99 14.23 -2.74
C LEU A 45 1.64 13.87 -1.39
N GLU A 46 1.01 12.97 -0.63
CA GLU A 46 1.55 12.45 0.64
C GLU A 46 2.87 11.70 0.39
N THR A 47 2.94 10.85 -0.63
CA THR A 47 4.15 10.10 -1.00
C THR A 47 5.34 11.03 -1.31
N HIS A 48 5.11 12.08 -2.10
CA HIS A 48 6.14 13.04 -2.48
C HIS A 48 6.62 13.88 -1.29
N LEU A 49 5.67 14.45 -0.53
CA LEU A 49 6.00 15.24 0.65
C LEU A 49 6.72 14.39 1.71
N GLY A 50 6.26 13.17 1.93
CA GLY A 50 6.90 12.22 2.84
C GLY A 50 8.35 11.94 2.45
N TRP A 51 8.65 11.85 1.15
CA TRP A 51 10.01 11.63 0.67
C TRP A 51 10.94 12.83 0.92
N ALA A 52 10.47 14.04 0.58
CA ALA A 52 11.23 15.27 0.84
C ALA A 52 11.53 15.44 2.34
N LEU A 53 10.52 15.24 3.19
CA LEU A 53 10.66 15.36 4.64
C LEU A 53 11.57 14.29 5.23
N HIS A 54 11.50 13.05 4.74
CA HIS A 54 12.40 11.98 5.15
C HIS A 54 13.85 12.32 4.82
N ALA A 55 14.13 12.79 3.61
CA ALA A 55 15.47 13.21 3.20
C ALA A 55 16.01 14.38 4.05
N LYS A 56 15.15 15.31 4.44
CA LYS A 56 15.50 16.46 5.32
C LYS A 56 15.52 16.10 6.82
N GLY A 57 15.07 14.90 7.22
CA GLY A 57 14.92 14.53 8.63
C GLY A 57 13.86 15.33 9.39
N LEU A 58 12.86 15.87 8.68
CA LEU A 58 11.82 16.74 9.22
C LEU A 58 10.47 16.03 9.30
N LYS A 59 9.53 16.65 10.02
CA LYS A 59 8.12 16.27 10.06
C LYS A 59 7.28 17.47 9.69
N ALA A 60 6.19 17.25 8.95
CA ALA A 60 5.23 18.29 8.63
C ALA A 60 3.89 18.01 9.31
N ALA A 61 3.18 19.09 9.64
CA ALA A 61 1.78 19.08 10.00
C ALA A 61 1.03 19.88 8.95
N THR A 62 0.16 19.22 8.19
CA THR A 62 -0.70 19.86 7.19
C THR A 62 -2.13 19.90 7.70
N ALA A 63 -2.75 21.07 7.69
CA ALA A 63 -4.14 21.22 8.06
C ALA A 63 -5.05 20.60 6.99
N VAL A 64 -6.28 20.22 7.38
CA VAL A 64 -7.22 19.55 6.47
C VAL A 64 -7.70 20.46 5.33
N PHE A 65 -7.85 21.76 5.61
CA PHE A 65 -8.42 22.74 4.68
C PHE A 65 -7.42 23.79 4.17
N ASP A 66 -6.23 23.85 4.78
CA ASP A 66 -5.13 24.75 4.40
C ASP A 66 -3.82 23.96 4.47
N GLY A 67 -3.75 22.95 3.60
CA GLY A 67 -2.64 22.00 3.54
C GLY A 67 -1.54 22.46 2.59
N ALA A 68 -0.42 21.73 2.58
CA ALA A 68 0.65 21.96 1.62
C ALA A 68 0.11 21.89 0.19
N THR A 69 0.38 22.94 -0.59
CA THR A 69 0.01 22.97 -2.01
C THR A 69 0.97 22.11 -2.83
N GLU A 70 0.60 21.80 -4.07
CA GLU A 70 1.50 21.10 -4.99
C GLU A 70 2.82 21.87 -5.18
N HIS A 71 2.75 23.21 -5.26
CA HIS A 71 3.94 24.04 -5.39
C HIS A 71 4.84 23.91 -4.16
N ASP A 72 4.27 23.89 -2.95
CA ASP A 72 5.05 23.70 -1.73
C ASP A 72 5.76 22.35 -1.74
N ILE A 73 5.06 21.28 -2.12
CA ILE A 73 5.63 19.93 -2.18
C ILE A 73 6.78 19.86 -3.19
N ARG A 74 6.62 20.44 -4.39
CA ARG A 74 7.71 20.51 -5.38
C ARG A 74 8.91 21.29 -4.87
N ARG A 75 8.68 22.39 -4.15
CA ARG A 75 9.75 23.17 -3.52
C ARG A 75 10.50 22.33 -2.49
N GLU A 76 9.79 21.63 -1.62
CA GLU A 76 10.39 20.74 -0.61
C GLU A 76 11.22 19.62 -1.25
N LEU A 77 10.74 19.01 -2.35
CA LEU A 77 11.50 18.00 -3.10
C LEU A 77 12.81 18.57 -3.64
N THR A 78 12.77 19.74 -4.30
CA THR A 78 13.97 20.39 -4.84
C THR A 78 14.95 20.79 -3.75
N GLU A 79 14.46 21.33 -2.63
CA GLU A 79 15.30 21.67 -1.46
C GLU A 79 15.95 20.43 -0.83
N ALA A 80 15.28 19.27 -0.90
CA ALA A 80 15.81 17.99 -0.45
C ALA A 80 16.81 17.36 -1.46
N GLY A 81 17.07 17.99 -2.61
CA GLY A 81 17.91 17.45 -3.67
C GLY A 81 17.25 16.29 -4.45
N LEU A 82 15.92 16.19 -4.40
CA LEU A 82 15.13 15.16 -5.09
C LEU A 82 14.50 15.70 -6.39
N PRO A 83 14.11 14.83 -7.33
CA PRO A 83 13.37 15.23 -8.53
C PRO A 83 12.05 15.91 -8.19
N ASP A 84 11.76 17.03 -8.85
CA ASP A 84 10.55 17.84 -8.63
C ASP A 84 9.26 17.10 -9.01
N ASP A 85 9.34 16.19 -9.97
CA ASP A 85 8.24 15.32 -10.40
C ASP A 85 8.03 14.08 -9.50
N GLY A 86 8.87 13.92 -8.46
CA GLY A 86 8.79 12.81 -7.51
C GLY A 86 9.05 11.44 -8.13
N LYS A 87 9.72 11.39 -9.28
CA LYS A 87 10.05 10.15 -9.99
C LYS A 87 11.54 9.92 -10.06
N THR A 88 11.94 8.67 -9.87
CA THR A 88 13.33 8.24 -9.94
C THR A 88 13.49 7.00 -10.81
N GLU A 89 14.71 6.72 -11.18
CA GLU A 89 15.08 5.48 -11.85
C GLU A 89 15.11 4.36 -10.81
N LEU A 90 14.49 3.23 -11.16
CA LEU A 90 14.58 2.00 -10.39
C LEU A 90 15.23 0.93 -11.25
N ARG A 91 15.94 0.01 -10.59
CA ARG A 91 16.47 -1.20 -11.21
C ARG A 91 15.69 -2.42 -10.71
N ASP A 92 15.47 -3.39 -11.58
CA ASP A 92 14.88 -4.68 -11.20
C ASP A 92 15.89 -5.44 -10.34
N GLY A 93 15.48 -5.89 -9.14
CA GLY A 93 16.32 -6.68 -8.24
C GLY A 93 16.79 -8.01 -8.84
N ARG A 94 16.02 -8.58 -9.78
CA ARG A 94 16.32 -9.88 -10.38
C ARG A 94 17.27 -9.81 -11.56
N THR A 95 17.12 -8.80 -12.41
CA THR A 95 17.91 -8.67 -13.64
C THR A 95 19.00 -7.61 -13.53
N GLY A 96 18.85 -6.64 -12.62
CA GLY A 96 19.71 -5.46 -12.49
C GLY A 96 19.47 -4.40 -13.56
N GLU A 97 18.54 -4.62 -14.48
CA GLU A 97 18.21 -3.70 -15.58
C GLU A 97 17.33 -2.54 -15.08
N LEU A 98 17.44 -1.40 -15.76
CA LEU A 98 16.59 -0.24 -15.51
C LEU A 98 15.19 -0.48 -16.06
N PHE A 99 14.16 0.00 -15.36
CA PHE A 99 12.81 0.06 -15.93
C PHE A 99 12.73 1.10 -17.06
N ASP A 100 11.89 0.84 -18.06
CA ASP A 100 11.70 1.71 -19.24
C ASP A 100 11.29 3.16 -18.91
N ARG A 101 10.69 3.39 -17.74
CA ARG A 101 10.18 4.69 -17.32
C ARG A 101 10.58 4.97 -15.88
N ARG A 102 10.83 6.24 -15.56
CA ARG A 102 10.99 6.71 -14.18
C ARG A 102 9.71 6.43 -13.38
N ILE A 103 9.89 5.89 -12.19
CA ILE A 103 8.82 5.42 -11.30
C ILE A 103 8.64 6.40 -10.15
N THR A 104 7.39 6.67 -9.76
CA THR A 104 7.10 7.43 -8.55
C THR A 104 7.46 6.62 -7.32
N VAL A 105 8.40 7.13 -6.54
CA VAL A 105 8.84 6.54 -5.27
C VAL A 105 8.64 7.58 -4.17
N GLY A 106 8.51 7.13 -2.93
CA GLY A 106 8.48 8.01 -1.78
C GLY A 106 7.95 7.32 -0.55
N TYR A 107 7.56 8.11 0.44
CA TYR A 107 7.18 7.59 1.76
C TYR A 107 5.70 7.84 2.01
N ILE A 108 4.96 6.78 2.29
CA ILE A 108 3.55 6.83 2.62
C ILE A 108 3.28 6.16 3.96
N TYR A 109 2.31 6.69 4.71
CA TYR A 109 1.92 6.09 5.97
C TYR A 109 0.96 4.90 5.75
N MET A 110 1.40 3.71 6.15
CA MET A 110 0.63 2.47 6.01
C MET A 110 0.00 2.03 7.34
N LEU A 111 -1.26 1.60 7.28
CA LEU A 111 -2.03 1.09 8.42
C LEU A 111 -2.30 -0.40 8.27
N LYS A 112 -2.00 -1.18 9.31
CA LYS A 112 -2.41 -2.59 9.41
C LYS A 112 -3.84 -2.66 9.96
N LEU A 113 -4.75 -3.25 9.19
CA LEU A 113 -6.14 -3.49 9.63
C LEU A 113 -6.23 -4.84 10.36
N HIS A 114 -7.20 -4.97 11.26
CA HIS A 114 -7.39 -6.17 12.10
C HIS A 114 -7.98 -7.38 11.34
N HIS A 115 -8.33 -7.24 10.06
CA HIS A 115 -8.96 -8.31 9.28
C HIS A 115 -7.94 -9.32 8.77
N LEU A 116 -7.51 -10.24 9.64
CA LEU A 116 -6.52 -11.28 9.31
C LEU A 116 -7.17 -12.49 8.62
N VAL A 117 -6.35 -13.22 7.85
CA VAL A 117 -6.79 -14.43 7.14
C VAL A 117 -7.08 -15.58 8.10
N GLU A 118 -6.32 -15.68 9.20
CA GLU A 118 -6.49 -16.70 10.25
C GLU A 118 -7.91 -16.68 10.84
N ASP A 119 -8.45 -15.49 11.07
CA ASP A 119 -9.81 -15.31 11.58
C ASP A 119 -10.88 -15.70 10.55
N LYS A 120 -10.55 -15.66 9.25
CA LYS A 120 -11.49 -15.86 8.14
C LYS A 120 -11.48 -17.26 7.55
N ILE A 121 -10.39 -18.02 7.67
CA ILE A 121 -10.33 -19.39 7.15
C ILE A 121 -11.39 -20.23 7.88
N HIS A 122 -12.25 -20.88 7.09
CA HIS A 122 -13.28 -21.80 7.56
C HIS A 122 -13.58 -22.83 6.47
N ALA A 123 -13.64 -24.10 6.84
CA ALA A 123 -14.04 -25.19 5.97
C ALA A 123 -14.92 -26.17 6.75
N ARG A 124 -15.92 -26.73 6.09
CA ARG A 124 -16.84 -27.72 6.67
C ARG A 124 -17.03 -28.88 5.71
N SER A 125 -16.83 -30.09 6.21
CA SER A 125 -17.22 -31.33 5.51
C SER A 125 -18.57 -31.82 6.06
N THR A 126 -18.60 -32.26 7.31
CA THR A 126 -19.82 -32.60 8.07
C THR A 126 -19.87 -31.79 9.37
N GLY A 127 -21.05 -31.62 9.96
CA GLY A 127 -21.18 -30.84 11.20
C GLY A 127 -22.61 -30.81 11.74
N PRO A 128 -22.90 -29.99 12.75
CA PRO A 128 -24.22 -29.92 13.36
C PRO A 128 -25.27 -29.35 12.39
N TYR A 129 -26.51 -29.79 12.59
CA TYR A 129 -27.69 -29.41 11.82
C TYR A 129 -28.75 -28.82 12.74
N SER A 130 -29.57 -27.94 12.18
CA SER A 130 -30.76 -27.40 12.83
C SER A 130 -31.77 -28.52 13.08
N LEU A 131 -32.31 -28.60 14.31
CA LEU A 131 -33.33 -29.60 14.66
C LEU A 131 -34.63 -29.41 13.88
N ILE A 132 -34.93 -28.18 13.47
CA ILE A 132 -36.20 -27.83 12.80
C ILE A 132 -36.09 -28.10 11.30
N THR A 133 -35.08 -27.52 10.65
CA THR A 133 -34.97 -27.53 9.19
C THR A 133 -34.06 -28.64 8.66
N GLN A 134 -33.32 -29.33 9.54
CA GLN A 134 -32.27 -30.27 9.15
C GLN A 134 -31.26 -29.66 8.16
N GLN A 135 -31.07 -28.33 8.22
CA GLN A 135 -30.06 -27.61 7.46
C GLN A 135 -28.80 -27.39 8.31
N PRO A 136 -27.60 -27.29 7.70
CA PRO A 136 -26.39 -26.89 8.40
C PRO A 136 -26.58 -25.63 9.26
N LEU A 137 -26.00 -25.61 10.46
CA LEU A 137 -25.97 -24.39 11.28
C LEU A 137 -25.19 -23.27 10.57
N GLY A 138 -25.36 -22.03 11.04
CA GLY A 138 -24.69 -20.85 10.49
C GLY A 138 -23.45 -20.44 11.30
N GLY A 139 -22.42 -19.96 10.61
CA GLY A 139 -21.26 -19.32 11.23
C GLY A 139 -20.11 -20.25 11.62
N LYS A 140 -18.88 -19.72 11.54
CA LYS A 140 -17.63 -20.42 11.86
C LYS A 140 -17.63 -20.97 13.29
N ALA A 141 -18.11 -20.20 14.26
CA ALA A 141 -18.12 -20.58 15.67
C ALA A 141 -18.95 -21.84 15.98
N GLN A 142 -19.93 -22.17 15.12
CA GLN A 142 -20.80 -23.34 15.28
C GLN A 142 -20.42 -24.50 14.34
N PHE A 143 -19.24 -24.44 13.69
CA PHE A 143 -18.90 -25.33 12.57
C PHE A 143 -20.02 -25.37 11.50
N GLY A 144 -20.62 -24.19 11.26
CA GLY A 144 -21.73 -24.00 10.35
C GLY A 144 -21.33 -24.06 8.87
N GLY A 145 -22.31 -24.36 8.00
CA GLY A 145 -22.09 -24.44 6.56
C GLY A 145 -22.12 -23.07 5.86
N GLN A 146 -21.63 -23.03 4.62
CA GLN A 146 -21.84 -21.89 3.74
C GLN A 146 -23.26 -21.94 3.18
N ARG A 147 -23.92 -20.78 3.11
CA ARG A 147 -25.25 -20.67 2.49
C ARG A 147 -25.09 -20.67 0.97
N PHE A 148 -25.83 -21.56 0.31
CA PHE A 148 -26.00 -21.60 -1.15
C PHE A 148 -27.31 -20.91 -1.53
#